data_AF-A0A522QMQ6-F1
#
_entry.id   AF-A0A522QMQ6-F1
#
_cell.length_a   1.000
_cell.length_b   1.000
_cell.length_c   1.000
_cell.angle_alpha   90.00
_cell.angle_beta   90.00
_cell.angle_gamma   90.00
#
_symmetry.space_group_name_H-M   'P 1'
#
loop_
_entity.id
_entity.type
_entity.pdbx_description
1 polymer ?
#
loop_
_entity_poly.entity_id
_entity_poly.type
_entity_poly.pdbx_seq_one_letter_code
_entity_poly.pdbx_strand_id
1 'polypeptide(L)' 'HDPYAYLKDVLTRLPTQKNHRIAELLPHRWAPAA' A
#
# COMPACT_ATOMS: atom_id res chain seq x y z
N HIS A 1 6.07 13.62 -8.05
CA HIS A 1 5.33 12.41 -7.66
C HIS A 1 6.15 11.23 -8.13
N ASP A 2 6.68 10.42 -7.21
CA ASP A 2 7.48 9.25 -7.58
C ASP A 2 6.53 8.16 -8.11
N PRO A 3 6.66 7.71 -9.37
CA PRO A 3 5.69 6.79 -9.96
C PRO A 3 5.63 5.43 -9.26
N TYR A 4 6.70 5.07 -8.53
CA TYR A 4 6.82 3.80 -7.83
C TYR A 4 6.52 3.89 -6.34
N ALA A 5 6.10 5.05 -5.81
CA ALA A 5 5.82 5.22 -4.38
C ALA A 5 4.75 4.24 -3.89
N TYR A 6 3.66 4.11 -4.65
CA TYR A 6 2.59 3.14 -4.37
C TYR A 6 3.12 1.71 -4.35
N LEU A 7 3.85 1.30 -5.39
CA LEU A 7 4.32 -0.08 -5.51
C LEU A 7 5.30 -0.45 -4.39
N LYS A 8 6.22 0.45 -4.03
CA LYS A 8 7.16 0.25 -2.92
C LYS A 8 6.42 0.07 -1.60
N ASP A 9 5.47 0.96 -1.30
CA ASP A 9 4.69 0.92 -0.07
C ASP A 9 3.81 -0.35 0.02
N VAL A 10 3.17 -0.75 -1.08
CA VAL A 10 2.39 -1.98 -1.15
C VAL A 10 3.28 -3.21 -0.90
N LEU A 11 4.45 -3.30 -1.54
CA LEU A 11 5.37 -4.43 -1.34
C LEU A 11 5.92 -4.50 0.08
N THR A 12 6.18 -3.36 0.72
CA THR A 12 6.62 -3.32 2.13
C THR A 12 5.51 -3.74 3.10
N ARG A 13 4.24 -3.40 2.82
CA ARG A 13 3.11 -3.73 3.69
C ARG A 13 2.52 -5.11 3.46
N LEU A 14 2.59 -5.65 2.25
CA LEU A 14 2.00 -6.96 1.90
C LEU A 14 2.31 -8.10 2.89
N PRO A 15 3.57 -8.30 3.35
CA PRO A 15 3.88 -9.39 4.29
C PRO A 15 3.36 -9.15 5.72
N THR A 16 3.06 -7.90 6.10
CA THR A 16 2.59 -7.54 7.46
C THR A 16 1.10 -7.20 7.50
N GLN A 17 0.48 -6.92 6.35
CA GLN A 17 -0.92 -6.55 6.22
C GLN A 17 -1.83 -7.77 6.36
N LYS A 18 -2.87 -7.64 7.20
CA LYS A 18 -3.91 -8.67 7.30
C LYS A 18 -4.77 -8.68 6.03
N ASN A 19 -5.13 -9.87 5.54
CA ASN A 19 -5.91 -10.04 4.30
C ASN A 19 -7.20 -9.20 4.26
N HIS A 20 -7.89 -9.03 5.39
CA HIS A 20 -9.13 -8.24 5.46
C HIS A 20 -8.92 -6.73 5.26
N ARG A 21 -7.67 -6.25 5.32
CA ARG A 21 -7.29 -4.84 5.10
C ARG A 21 -6.54 -4.62 3.78
N ILE A 22 -6.54 -5.60 2.87
CA ILE A 22 -5.91 -5.44 1.54
C ILE A 22 -6.56 -4.31 0.73
N ALA A 23 -7.83 -4.00 1.01
CA ALA A 23 -8.54 -2.89 0.40
C ALA A 23 -7.92 -1.51 0.69
N GLU A 24 -7.15 -1.36 1.77
CA GLU A 24 -6.40 -0.13 2.12
C GLU A 24 -5.17 0.05 1.22
N LEU A 25 -4.68 -1.03 0.60
CA LEU A 25 -3.56 -1.03 -0.34
C LEU A 25 -3.99 -0.81 -1.79
N LEU A 26 -5.29 -0.59 -2.06
CA LEU A 26 -5.77 -0.32 -3.43
C LEU A 26 -5.36 1.09 -3.87
N PRO A 27 -5.08 1.33 -5.16
CA PRO A 27 -4.53 2.60 -5.63
C PRO A 27 -5.48 3.79 -5.41
N HIS A 28 -6.78 3.54 -5.20
CA HIS A 28 -7.79 4.57 -4.95
C HIS A 28 -7.96 4.89 -3.45
N ARG A 29 -7.43 4.02 -2.58
CA ARG A 29 -7.53 4.12 -1.11
C ARG A 29 -6.15 4.21 -0.44
N TRP A 30 -5.10 4.19 -1.26
CA TRP A 30 -3.72 4.22 -0.81
C TRP A 30 -3.43 5.54 -0.10
N ALA A 31 -3.03 5.42 1.16
CA ALA A 31 -2.48 6.50 1.95
C ALA A 31 -1.01 6.14 2.27
N PRO A 32 -0.03 6.94 1.82
CA PRO A 32 1.36 6.74 2.20
C PRO A 32 1.46 6.78 3.73
N ALA A 33 2.25 5.86 4.30
CA ALA A 33 2.52 5.86 5.73
C ALA A 33 3.40 7.09 5.97
N ALA A 34 2.93 7.98 6.84
CA ALA A 34 3.68 9.17 7.24
C ALA A 34 4.99 8.77 7.93
#